data_AF-A0A847LK66-F1
#
_entry.id   AF-A0A847LK66-F1
#
_cell.length_a   1.000
_cell.length_b   1.000
_cell.length_c   1.000
_cell.angle_alpha   90.00
_cell.angle_beta   90.00
_cell.angle_gamma   90.00
#
_symmetry.space_group_name_H-M   'P 1'
#
loop_
_entity.id
_entity.type
_entity.pdbx_description
1 polymer ?
#
loop_
_entity_poly.entity_id
_entity_poly.type
_entity_poly.pdbx_seq_one_letter_code
_entity_poly.pdbx_strand_id
1 'polypeptide(L)'
;MNIIYRNSGVEACLTTDHPASSYNQPVLVAGDKAFGPRDRLPSGMPAAHLVRLWQARGRAPGGKWGPHTPEAEHLAAAFVSMAEQAGAVPAGAEQADVGPTEPTGPTGSEATQA
;
A
#
# COMPACT_ATOMS: atom_id res chain seq x y z
N MET A 1 12.53 -2.19 17.46
CA MET A 1 11.23 -2.82 17.12
C MET A 1 10.12 -1.89 17.59
N ASN A 2 9.37 -1.27 16.67
CA ASN A 2 8.44 -0.18 16.97
C ASN A 2 7.05 -0.73 17.27
N ILE A 3 6.82 -1.13 18.52
CA ILE A 3 5.52 -1.67 18.96
C ILE A 3 4.50 -0.54 18.98
N ILE A 4 3.41 -0.70 18.22
CA ILE A 4 2.32 0.29 18.14
C ILE A 4 1.05 -0.17 18.85
N TYR A 5 0.87 -1.47 19.11
CA TYR A 5 -0.34 -1.99 19.76
C TYR A 5 -0.07 -3.28 20.53
N ARG A 6 -0.77 -3.47 21.65
CA ARG A 6 -0.71 -4.67 22.50
C ARG A 6 -2.12 -5.10 22.92
N ASN A 7 -2.46 -6.38 22.75
CA ASN A 7 -3.72 -6.94 23.25
C ASN A 7 -3.57 -8.43 23.58
N SER A 8 -3.89 -8.82 24.82
CA SER A 8 -4.06 -10.21 25.25
C SER A 8 -2.96 -11.17 24.77
N GLY A 9 -1.69 -10.75 24.87
CA GLY A 9 -0.53 -11.55 24.49
C GLY A 9 -0.07 -11.38 23.04
N VAL A 10 -0.80 -10.63 22.21
CA VAL A 10 -0.39 -10.27 20.85
C VAL A 10 0.16 -8.84 20.85
N GLU A 11 1.38 -8.69 20.36
CA GLU A 11 2.00 -7.40 20.08
C GLU A 11 1.99 -7.15 18.58
N ALA A 12 1.68 -5.92 18.18
CA ALA A 12 1.81 -5.47 16.81
C ALA A 12 2.88 -4.37 16.72
N CYS A 13 3.84 -4.53 15.81
CA CYS A 13 4.93 -3.59 15.58
C CYS A 13 5.14 -3.30 14.10
N LEU A 14 5.62 -2.09 13.81
CA LEU A 14 6.09 -1.71 12.48
C LEU A 14 7.60 -1.93 12.37
N THR A 15 8.02 -2.50 11.26
CA THR A 15 9.44 -2.74 10.96
C THR A 15 9.68 -2.86 9.46
N THR A 16 10.90 -2.55 9.03
CA THR A 16 11.41 -2.81 7.68
C THR A 16 12.37 -4.00 7.66
N ASP A 17 12.74 -4.55 8.82
CA ASP A 17 13.76 -5.60 8.99
C ASP A 17 13.20 -7.03 8.92
N HIS A 18 11.90 -7.18 8.70
CA HIS A 18 11.27 -8.50 8.58
C HIS A 18 11.54 -9.08 7.18
N PRO A 19 11.77 -10.40 7.00
CA PRO A 19 12.02 -10.99 5.68
C PRO A 19 10.88 -10.83 4.66
N ALA A 20 9.68 -10.51 5.13
CA ALA A 20 8.53 -10.17 4.26
C ALA A 20 8.56 -8.72 3.76
N SER A 21 9.44 -7.88 4.32
CA SER A 21 9.71 -6.52 3.83
C SER A 21 10.45 -6.62 2.49
N SER A 22 9.79 -6.17 1.43
CA SER A 22 10.43 -6.00 0.12
C SER A 22 10.88 -4.56 -0.03
N TYR A 23 12.09 -4.31 -0.52
CA TYR A 23 12.58 -2.95 -0.84
C TYR A 23 12.48 -1.93 0.32
N ASN A 24 12.78 -2.35 1.56
CA ASN A 24 12.65 -1.51 2.76
C ASN A 24 11.25 -0.94 3.00
N GLN A 25 10.22 -1.61 2.49
CA GLN A 25 8.85 -1.20 2.74
C GLN A 25 8.39 -1.64 4.14
N PRO A 26 7.80 -0.74 4.95
CA PRO A 26 7.34 -1.10 6.28
C PRO A 26 6.27 -2.20 6.20
N VAL A 27 6.39 -3.17 7.09
CA VAL A 27 5.37 -4.20 7.32
C VAL A 27 4.89 -4.14 8.77
N LEU A 28 3.62 -4.47 8.98
CA LEU A 28 3.05 -4.64 10.30
C LEU A 28 3.21 -6.09 10.72
N VAL A 29 4.00 -6.35 11.74
CA VAL A 29 4.13 -7.70 12.32
C VAL A 29 3.22 -7.79 13.52
N ALA A 30 2.31 -8.76 13.55
CA ALA A 30 1.45 -9.04 14.70
C ALA A 30 1.50 -10.53 15.05
N GLY A 31 2.01 -10.84 16.24
CA GLY A 31 2.43 -12.21 16.57
C GLY A 31 3.51 -12.69 15.60
N ASP A 32 3.33 -13.90 15.03
CA ASP A 32 4.27 -14.51 14.08
C ASP A 32 3.97 -14.20 12.60
N LYS A 33 3.08 -13.25 12.32
CA LYS A 33 2.66 -12.92 10.96
C LYS A 33 3.00 -11.48 10.60
N ALA A 34 3.53 -11.32 9.39
CA ALA A 34 3.69 -10.02 8.75
C ALA A 34 2.49 -9.72 7.86
N PHE A 35 2.05 -8.47 7.91
CA PHE A 35 0.91 -7.94 7.18
C PHE A 35 1.38 -6.71 6.41
N GLY A 36 1.12 -6.71 5.11
CA GLY A 36 1.24 -5.53 4.27
C GLY A 36 0.13 -4.51 4.55
N PRO A 37 0.26 -3.30 4.02
CA PRO A 37 -0.68 -2.20 4.27
C PRO A 37 -2.12 -2.47 3.81
N ARG A 38 -2.31 -3.37 2.86
CA ARG A 38 -3.64 -3.77 2.34
C ARG A 38 -4.20 -5.02 3.01
N ASP A 39 -3.41 -5.69 3.83
CA ASP A 39 -3.82 -6.96 4.42
C ASP A 39 -4.86 -6.74 5.51
N ARG A 40 -5.64 -7.79 5.77
CA ARG A 40 -6.57 -7.83 6.88
C ARG A 40 -5.96 -8.61 8.03
N LEU A 41 -6.04 -8.01 9.21
CA LEU A 41 -5.72 -8.67 10.46
C LEU A 41 -6.72 -9.82 10.71
N PRO A 42 -6.41 -10.78 11.60
CA PRO A 42 -7.33 -11.86 11.97
C PRO A 42 -8.69 -11.37 12.49
N SER A 43 -8.75 -10.15 13.01
CA SER A 43 -10.00 -9.48 13.42
C SER A 43 -10.87 -9.01 12.25
N GLY A 44 -10.41 -9.14 11.01
CA GLY A 44 -11.03 -8.59 9.81
C GLY A 44 -10.72 -7.10 9.56
N MET A 45 -10.09 -6.42 10.51
CA MET A 45 -9.68 -5.02 10.38
C MET A 45 -8.53 -4.86 9.38
N PRO A 46 -8.56 -3.87 8.47
CA PRO A 46 -7.41 -3.56 7.62
C PRO A 46 -6.19 -3.15 8.46
N ALA A 47 -5.01 -3.66 8.13
CA ALA A 47 -3.77 -3.34 8.83
C ALA A 47 -3.50 -1.84 8.87
N ALA A 48 -3.66 -1.15 7.74
CA ALA A 48 -3.53 0.31 7.67
C ALA A 48 -4.54 1.06 8.55
N HIS A 49 -5.73 0.50 8.78
CA HIS A 49 -6.72 1.11 9.67
C HIS A 49 -6.25 1.07 11.13
N LEU A 50 -5.64 -0.05 11.58
CA LEU A 50 -5.06 -0.11 12.93
C LEU A 50 -3.97 0.96 13.12
N VAL A 51 -3.08 1.12 12.14
CA VAL A 51 -2.01 2.13 12.16
C VAL A 51 -2.57 3.55 12.17
N ARG A 52 -3.61 3.83 11.38
CA ARG A 52 -4.32 5.12 11.39
C ARG A 52 -4.97 5.42 12.75
N LEU A 53 -5.58 4.43 13.39
CA LEU A 53 -6.17 4.60 14.72
C LEU A 53 -5.10 4.92 15.78
N TRP A 54 -3.94 4.27 15.67
CA TRP A 54 -2.78 4.58 16.51
C TRP A 54 -2.31 6.03 16.27
N GLN A 55 -2.03 6.44 15.03
CA GLN A 55 -1.62 7.81 14.67
C GLN A 55 -2.61 8.87 15.16
N ALA A 56 -3.91 8.64 14.97
CA ALA A 56 -4.97 9.54 15.40
C ALA A 56 -5.15 9.58 16.93
N ARG A 57 -4.39 8.78 17.69
CA ARG A 57 -4.57 8.57 19.14
C ARG A 57 -6.01 8.20 19.48
N GLY A 58 -6.63 7.43 18.59
CA GLY A 58 -8.01 6.97 18.73
C GLY A 58 -8.17 5.97 19.86
N ARG A 59 -9.38 5.44 20.05
CA ARG A 59 -9.62 4.38 21.03
C ARG A 59 -8.96 3.08 20.57
N ALA A 60 -8.08 2.52 21.40
CA ALA A 60 -7.49 1.20 21.16
C ALA A 60 -8.59 0.11 21.12
N PRO A 61 -8.65 -0.74 20.08
CA PRO A 61 -9.70 -1.75 19.96
C PRO A 61 -9.42 -2.92 20.91
N GLY A 62 -9.78 -2.76 22.18
CA GLY A 62 -9.60 -3.81 23.22
C GLY A 62 -8.16 -4.02 23.69
N GLY A 63 -7.23 -3.13 23.31
CA GLY A 63 -5.81 -3.22 23.68
C GLY A 63 -5.26 -1.91 24.23
N LYS A 64 -3.93 -1.79 24.22
CA LYS A 64 -3.19 -0.56 24.59
C LYS A 64 -2.29 -0.15 23.44
N TRP A 65 -2.19 1.16 23.21
CA TRP A 65 -1.25 1.71 22.25
C TRP A 65 0.18 1.64 22.76
N GLY A 66 1.10 1.41 21.84
CA GLY A 66 2.54 1.57 22.06
C GLY A 66 2.96 3.05 21.95
N PRO A 67 4.24 3.34 22.28
CA PRO A 67 4.75 4.70 22.33
C PRO A 67 4.83 5.36 20.95
N HIS A 68 4.52 6.65 20.89
CA HIS A 68 4.68 7.50 19.71
C HIS A 68 6.11 8.03 19.59
N THR A 69 7.04 7.16 19.21
CA THR A 69 8.41 7.57 18.91
C THR A 69 8.49 8.19 17.50
N PRO A 70 9.45 9.10 17.23
CA PRO A 70 9.64 9.65 15.89
C PRO A 70 9.82 8.59 14.80
N GLU A 71 10.52 7.50 15.15
CA GLU A 71 10.73 6.37 14.25
C GLU A 71 9.42 5.61 13.95
N ALA A 72 8.61 5.34 14.99
CA ALA A 72 7.32 4.69 14.83
C ALA A 72 6.35 5.54 13.98
N GLU A 73 6.35 6.85 14.18
CA GLU A 73 5.57 7.80 13.38
C GLU A 73 5.99 7.80 11.91
N HIS A 74 7.30 7.79 11.64
CA HIS A 74 7.82 7.73 10.28
C HIS A 74 7.41 6.45 9.55
N LEU A 75 7.58 5.29 10.21
CA LEU A 75 7.16 4.01 9.66
C LEU A 75 5.65 3.92 9.47
N ALA A 76 4.87 4.46 10.41
CA ALA A 76 3.42 4.50 10.32
C ALA A 76 2.94 5.35 9.13
N ALA A 77 3.54 6.52 8.92
CA ALA A 77 3.22 7.39 7.80
C ALA A 77 3.52 6.70 6.46
N ALA A 78 4.71 6.09 6.32
CA ALA A 78 5.08 5.36 5.12
C ALA A 78 4.12 4.17 4.86
N PHE A 79 3.78 3.40 5.90
CA PHE A 79 2.84 2.28 5.80
C PHE A 79 1.46 2.71 5.32
N VAL A 80 0.93 3.82 5.85
CA VAL A 80 -0.38 4.36 5.44
C VAL A 80 -0.35 4.91 4.02
N SER A 81 0.70 5.66 3.64
CA SER A 81 0.84 6.19 2.28
C SER A 81 0.91 5.07 1.23
N MET A 82 1.56 3.95 1.53
CA MET A 82 1.56 2.78 0.64
C MET A 82 0.15 2.19 0.45
N ALA A 83 -0.66 2.16 1.51
CA ALA A 83 -2.05 1.69 1.42
C ALA A 83 -2.87 2.56 0.46
N GLU A 84 -2.62 3.87 0.47
CA GLU A 84 -3.32 4.87 -0.35
C GLU A 84 -2.88 4.81 -1.82
N GLN A 85 -1.57 4.75 -2.07
CA GLN A 85 -1.02 4.65 -3.42
C GLN A 85 -1.46 3.37 -4.14
N ALA A 86 -1.56 2.25 -3.41
CA ALA A 86 -2.03 0.99 -3.97
C ALA A 86 -3.57 0.91 -4.09
N GLY A 87 -4.30 1.78 -3.39
CA GLY A 87 -5.75 1.95 -3.49
C GLY A 87 -6.17 2.94 -4.60
N ALA A 88 -5.24 3.75 -5.09
CA ALA A 88 -5.41 4.60 -6.26
C ALA A 88 -5.34 3.77 -7.55
N VAL A 89 -6.30 2.89 -7.75
CA VAL A 89 -6.67 2.51 -9.13
C VAL A 89 -7.27 3.76 -9.76
N PRO A 90 -6.73 4.30 -10.86
CA PRO A 90 -7.45 5.32 -11.59
C PRO A 90 -8.77 4.71 -12.05
N ALA A 91 -9.88 5.24 -11.53
CA ALA A 91 -11.18 5.10 -12.16
C ALA A 91 -11.10 5.82 -13.52
N GLY A 92 -10.50 5.17 -14.51
CA GLY A 92 -10.10 5.82 -15.76
C GLY A 92 -9.30 4.93 -16.71
N ALA A 93 -9.38 3.60 -16.58
CA ALA A 93 -9.07 2.70 -17.68
C ALA A 93 -10.39 2.14 -18.24
N GLU A 94 -11.30 3.05 -18.62
CA GLU A 94 -12.21 2.75 -19.72
C GLU A 94 -11.31 2.63 -20.95
N GLN A 95 -11.03 1.38 -21.34
CA GLN A 95 -10.39 1.08 -22.61
C GLN A 95 -11.26 1.72 -23.69
N ALA A 96 -10.76 2.81 -24.26
CA ALA A 96 -11.23 3.25 -25.56
C ALA A 96 -10.99 2.07 -26.52
N ASP A 97 -12.09 1.43 -26.87
CA ASP A 97 -12.27 0.61 -28.06
C ASP A 97 -11.89 1.48 -29.27
N VAL A 98 -10.60 1.56 -29.56
CA VAL A 98 -10.12 2.04 -30.85
C VAL A 98 -10.18 0.84 -31.78
N GLY A 99 -11.33 0.70 -32.43
CA GLY A 99 -11.51 -0.19 -33.57
C GLY A 99 -10.38 0.01 -34.59
N PRO A 100 -10.06 -1.02 -35.39
CA PRO A 100 -8.96 -0.98 -36.32
C PRO A 100 -9.32 -0.07 -37.50
N THR A 101 -8.73 1.12 -37.56
CA THR A 101 -8.75 1.93 -38.79
C THR A 101 -7.40 1.81 -39.47
N GLU A 102 -7.47 1.41 -40.73
CA GLU A 102 -6.45 0.87 -41.62
C GLU A 102 -5.16 1.72 -41.78
N PRO A 103 -4.03 1.09 -42.14
CA PRO A 103 -2.83 1.80 -42.58
C PRO A 103 -2.98 2.25 -44.03
N THR A 104 -3.38 3.51 -44.26
CA THR A 104 -3.19 4.14 -45.58
C THR A 104 -1.73 4.54 -45.72
N GLY A 105 -0.96 3.71 -46.39
CA GLY A 105 0.46 3.94 -46.69
C GLY A 105 0.69 5.17 -47.58
N PRO A 106 1.93 5.70 -47.61
CA PRO A 106 2.28 6.79 -48.51
C PRO A 106 2.46 6.25 -49.93
N THR A 107 1.60 6.68 -50.86
CA THR A 107 1.86 6.55 -52.29
C THR A 107 2.98 7.51 -52.68
N GLY A 108 4.20 6.98 -52.72
CA GLY A 108 5.32 7.56 -53.45
C GLY A 108 5.55 6.84 -54.78
N SER A 109 6.24 7.53 -55.69
CA SER A 109 6.75 7.10 -57.00
C SER A 109 5.77 7.22 -58.18
N GLU A 110 6.15 7.70 -59.37
CA GLU A 110 7.30 8.47 -59.88
C GLU A 110 6.96 8.86 -61.34
N ALA A 111 7.64 9.90 -61.83
CA ALA A 111 7.87 10.34 -63.22
C ALA A 111 7.27 9.56 -64.42
N THR A 112 6.77 10.31 -65.41
CA THR A 112 7.35 10.44 -66.78
C THR A 112 6.31 10.94 -67.79
N GLN A 113 6.66 12.01 -68.53
CA GLN A 113 6.28 12.40 -69.92
C GLN A 113 6.38 13.93 -70.04
N ALA A 114 6.98 14.57 -71.05
CA ALA A 114 7.60 14.15 -72.31
C ALA A 114 8.65 15.19 -72.73
#